data_AF-A0AB39ENV9-F1
#
_entry.id   AF-A0AB39ENV9-F1
#
_cell.length_a   1.000
_cell.length_b   1.000
_cell.length_c   1.000
_cell.angle_alpha   90.00
_cell.angle_beta   90.00
_cell.angle_gamma   90.00
#
_symmetry.space_group_name_H-M   'P 1'
#
loop_
_entity.id
_entity.type
_entity.pdbx_description
1 polymer ?
#
loop_
_entity_poly.entity_id
_entity_poly.type
_entity_poly.pdbx_seq_one_letter_code
_entity_poly.pdbx_strand_id
1 'polypeptide(L)' 'MSNPHRKAARAKRQGRYVPPAGLFDFLESYDHDDLPDGAWQAMIEDGVKAYNKEFGAHIDPFDGFMAYVEAKK' A
#
# COMPACT_ATOMS: atom_id res chain seq x y z
N MET A 1 -15.35 -26.28 28.70
CA MET A 1 -15.75 -24.88 28.42
C MET A 1 -14.74 -24.30 27.44
N SER A 2 -15.09 -24.30 26.14
CA SER A 2 -14.19 -23.84 25.08
C SER A 2 -14.43 -22.34 24.82
N ASN A 3 -13.39 -21.54 25.01
CA ASN A 3 -13.43 -20.08 24.80
C ASN A 3 -13.51 -19.76 23.30
N PRO A 4 -14.62 -19.17 22.78
CA PRO A 4 -14.86 -19.07 21.34
C PRO A 4 -14.21 -17.85 20.64
N HIS A 5 -13.43 -17.02 21.35
CA HIS A 5 -13.02 -15.69 20.85
C HIS A 5 -11.64 -15.60 20.15
N ARG A 6 -11.09 -16.70 19.60
CA ARG A 6 -9.79 -16.66 18.89
C ARG A 6 -9.82 -17.19 17.46
N LYS A 7 -10.86 -16.90 16.68
CA LYS A 7 -10.92 -17.35 15.27
C LYS A 7 -11.55 -16.38 14.25
N ALA A 8 -11.44 -15.08 14.47
CA ALA A 8 -11.97 -14.09 13.52
C ALA A 8 -11.01 -12.92 13.28
N ALA A 9 -9.90 -13.15 12.57
CA ALA A 9 -9.13 -12.04 11.97
C ALA A 9 -8.27 -12.45 10.76
N ARG A 10 -8.55 -13.58 10.10
CA ARG A 10 -7.80 -13.99 8.90
C ARG A 10 -8.74 -14.54 7.83
N ALA A 11 -9.75 -13.76 7.49
CA ALA A 11 -10.64 -14.05 6.37
C ALA A 11 -11.04 -12.72 5.74
N LYS A 12 -10.17 -12.17 4.88
CA LYS A 12 -10.48 -11.20 3.81
C LYS A 12 -9.18 -10.68 3.20
N ARG A 13 -8.54 -11.45 2.31
CA ARG A 13 -7.66 -10.91 1.25
C ARG A 13 -7.67 -11.87 0.06
N GLN A 14 -8.86 -12.07 -0.52
CA GLN A 14 -9.03 -12.60 -1.88
C GLN A 14 -9.86 -11.61 -2.74
N GLY A 15 -9.92 -10.34 -2.33
CA GLY A 15 -10.28 -9.24 -3.23
C GLY A 15 -8.98 -8.62 -3.72
N ARG A 16 -8.83 -8.43 -5.04
CA ARG A 16 -7.77 -7.60 -5.61
C ARG A 16 -7.77 -6.27 -4.85
N TYR A 17 -6.65 -5.90 -4.24
CA TYR A 17 -6.55 -4.63 -3.54
C TYR A 17 -6.92 -3.52 -4.53
N VAL A 18 -7.92 -2.71 -4.16
CA VAL A 18 -8.33 -1.54 -4.94
C VAL A 18 -7.74 -0.32 -4.23
N PRO A 19 -6.76 0.34 -4.83
CA PRO A 19 -6.18 1.54 -4.24
C PRO A 19 -7.23 2.66 -4.17
N PRO A 20 -7.24 3.48 -3.10
CA PRO A 20 -8.13 4.62 -3.01
C PRO A 20 -7.83 5.65 -4.12
N ALA A 21 -8.88 6.37 -4.54
CA ALA A 21 -8.75 7.45 -5.51
C ALA A 21 -7.77 8.52 -5.01
N GLY A 22 -6.80 8.90 -5.84
CA GLY A 22 -5.76 9.88 -5.52
C GLY A 22 -4.49 9.30 -4.88
N LEU A 23 -4.43 8.00 -4.55
CA LEU A 23 -3.19 7.40 -4.07
C LEU A 23 -2.06 7.51 -5.11
N PHE A 24 -2.36 7.18 -6.37
CA PHE A 24 -1.34 7.15 -7.41
C PHE A 24 -0.81 8.54 -7.75
N ASP A 25 -1.71 9.52 -7.92
CA ASP A 25 -1.33 10.93 -8.12
C ASP A 25 -0.45 11.45 -6.97
N PHE A 26 -0.71 10.99 -5.74
CA PHE A 26 0.14 11.33 -4.59
C PHE A 26 1.52 10.67 -4.69
N LEU A 27 1.58 9.39 -5.08
CA LEU A 27 2.82 8.62 -5.19
C LEU A 27 3.72 9.09 -6.34
N GLU A 28 3.20 9.76 -7.37
CA GLU A 28 4.00 10.39 -8.42
C GLU A 28 5.03 11.38 -7.86
N SER A 29 4.74 12.03 -6.73
CA SER A 29 5.70 12.94 -6.07
C SER A 29 6.88 12.23 -5.40
N TYR A 30 6.77 10.92 -5.17
CA TYR A 30 7.80 10.05 -4.57
C TYR A 30 8.53 9.19 -5.62
N ASP A 31 8.11 9.32 -6.87
CA ASP A 31 8.51 8.48 -7.97
C ASP A 31 9.67 9.11 -8.72
N HIS A 32 10.88 8.70 -8.34
CA HIS A 32 12.11 9.17 -8.93
C HIS A 32 12.70 8.11 -9.85
N ASP A 33 12.63 8.36 -11.15
CA ASP A 33 13.06 7.43 -12.22
C ASP A 33 14.57 7.14 -12.21
N ASP A 34 15.37 7.95 -11.53
CA ASP A 34 16.83 7.81 -11.46
C ASP A 34 17.32 6.91 -10.29
N LEU A 35 16.40 6.41 -9.46
CA LEU A 35 16.76 5.59 -8.31
C LEU A 35 16.93 4.11 -8.70
N PRO A 36 17.92 3.40 -8.13
CA PRO A 36 17.98 1.94 -8.23
C PRO A 36 16.70 1.30 -7.67
N ASP A 37 16.27 0.17 -8.23
CA ASP A 37 14.99 -0.50 -7.91
C ASP A 37 14.66 -0.57 -6.40
N GLY A 38 15.65 -0.94 -5.57
CA GLY A 38 15.44 -1.05 -4.12
C GLY A 38 15.26 0.30 -3.41
N ALA A 39 15.94 1.35 -3.89
CA ALA A 39 15.79 2.71 -3.38
C ALA A 39 14.47 3.33 -3.87
N TRP A 40 14.08 3.06 -5.11
CA TRP A 40 12.81 3.46 -5.67
C TRP A 40 11.63 2.82 -4.92
N GLN A 41 11.67 1.51 -4.68
CA GLN A 41 10.66 0.81 -3.90
C GLN A 41 10.49 1.44 -2.50
N ALA A 42 11.60 1.70 -1.80
CA ALA A 42 11.55 2.29 -0.47
C ALA A 42 10.89 3.70 -0.48
N MET A 43 11.16 4.52 -1.49
CA MET A 43 10.54 5.84 -1.64
C MET A 43 9.03 5.75 -1.86
N ILE A 44 8.58 4.84 -2.71
CA ILE A 44 7.14 4.63 -2.96
C ILE A 44 6.45 4.09 -1.69
N GLU A 45 7.06 3.12 -0.99
CA GLU A 45 6.52 2.62 0.29
C GLU A 45 6.43 3.73 1.36
N ASP A 46 7.41 4.63 1.41
CA ASP A 46 7.38 5.80 2.27
C ASP A 46 6.30 6.81 1.84
N GLY A 47 6.07 6.97 0.53
CA GLY A 47 4.91 7.71 0.00
C GLY A 47 3.58 7.13 0.46
N VAL A 48 3.43 5.80 0.47
CA VAL A 48 2.21 5.13 0.99
C VAL A 48 2.02 5.41 2.48
N LYS A 49 3.11 5.38 3.27
CA LYS A 49 3.06 5.74 4.71
C LYS A 49 2.69 7.21 4.91
N ALA A 50 3.21 8.11 4.07
CA ALA A 50 2.87 9.52 4.09
C ALA A 50 1.38 9.75 3.77
N TYR A 51 0.88 9.10 2.72
CA TYR A 51 -0.54 9.12 2.36
C TYR A 51 -1.43 8.62 3.51
N ASN A 52 -1.06 7.50 4.14
CA ASN A 52 -1.77 6.98 5.31
C ASN A 52 -1.83 8.00 6.45
N LYS A 53 -0.74 8.72 6.69
CA LYS A 53 -0.66 9.73 7.75
C LYS A 53 -1.50 10.97 7.41
N GLU A 54 -1.48 11.42 6.16
CA GLU A 54 -2.14 12.65 5.72
C GLU A 54 -3.66 12.46 5.58
N PHE A 55 -4.09 11.33 5.03
CA PHE A 55 -5.49 11.07 4.72
C PHE A 55 -6.16 10.09 5.71
N GLY A 56 -5.46 9.64 6.75
CA GLY A 56 -5.98 8.68 7.72
C GLY A 56 -6.24 7.29 7.13
N ALA A 57 -5.54 6.94 6.06
CA ALA A 57 -5.66 5.63 5.42
C ALA A 57 -4.84 4.54 6.15
N HIS A 58 -5.14 3.28 5.84
CA HIS A 58 -4.48 2.11 6.44
C HIS A 58 -4.05 1.10 5.36
N ILE A 59 -3.29 1.61 4.40
CA ILE A 59 -2.75 0.82 3.28
C ILE A 59 -1.47 0.14 3.74
N ASP A 60 -1.31 -1.15 3.43
CA ASP A 60 -0.02 -1.81 3.61
C ASP A 60 0.98 -1.26 2.58
N PRO A 61 2.16 -0.75 2.99
CA PRO A 61 3.10 -0.11 2.07
C PRO A 61 3.48 -0.99 0.88
N PHE A 62 3.67 -2.29 1.11
CA PHE A 62 4.03 -3.22 0.05
C PHE A 62 2.85 -3.47 -0.91
N ASP A 63 1.63 -3.65 -0.40
CA ASP A 63 0.43 -3.75 -1.24
C ASP A 63 0.22 -2.46 -2.08
N GLY A 64 0.50 -1.29 -1.50
CA GLY A 64 0.41 0.01 -2.16
C GLY A 64 1.46 0.16 -3.28
N PHE A 65 2.70 -0.23 -3.01
CA PHE A 65 3.77 -0.29 -4.02
C PHE A 65 3.41 -1.22 -5.17
N MET A 66 2.98 -2.46 -4.88
CA MET A 66 2.61 -3.43 -5.92
C MET A 66 1.47 -2.92 -6.81
N ALA A 67 0.50 -2.22 -6.22
CA ALA A 67 -0.59 -1.60 -6.97
C ALA A 67 -0.09 -0.45 -7.87
N TYR A 68 0.86 0.36 -7.40
CA TYR A 68 1.47 1.44 -8.17
C TYR A 68 2.27 0.89 -9.37
N VAL A 69 3.10 -0.13 -9.15
CA VAL A 69 3.86 -0.81 -10.21
C VAL A 69 2.92 -1.44 -11.23
N GLU A 70 1.83 -2.07 -10.79
CA GLU A 70 0.82 -2.65 -11.69
C GLU A 70 0.12 -1.59 -12.54
N ALA A 71 -0.16 -0.41 -11.98
CA ALA A 71 -0.78 0.71 -12.69
C ALA A 71 0.15 1.39 -13.69
N LYS A 72 1.47 1.34 -13.47
CA LYS A 72 2.49 1.90 -14.37
C LYS A 72 2.84 1.02 -15.58
N LYS A 73 2.38 -0.23 -15.61
CA LYS A 73 2.58 -1.13 -16.76
C LYS A 73 1.74 -0.73 -17.97
#